data_AF-K2C5C8-F1
#
_entry.id   AF-K2C5C8-F1
#
_cell.length_a   1.000
_cell.length_b   1.000
_cell.length_c   1.000
_cell.angle_alpha   90.00
_cell.angle_beta   90.00
_cell.angle_gamma   90.00
#
_symmetry.space_group_name_H-M   'P 1'
#
loop_
_entity.id
_entity.type
_entity.pdbx_description
1 polymer ?
#
loop_
_entity_poly.entity_id
_entity_poly.type
_entity_poly.pdbx_seq_one_letter_code
_entity_poly.pdbx_strand_id
1 'polypeptide(L)'
;MLMQARNYLFTDTNALTTRIFAYHYHGSAVADLEQIANACISRYDLYFLCDTDIPYEDSPDRSGNANRHEMQQQIIDDLHRRKIPYIILHGSLDERKNQVRQVLCSFNKYAALENADAFPLNRNISQGAET
;
A
#
# COMPACT_ATOMS: atom_id res chain seq x y z
N MET A 1 13.46 5.72 15.20
CA MET A 1 13.22 5.53 13.74
C MET A 1 11.77 5.79 13.35
N LEU A 2 10.75 5.07 13.86
CA LEU A 2 9.33 5.34 13.53
C LEU A 2 8.86 6.75 13.95
N MET A 3 9.05 7.11 15.22
CA MET A 3 8.66 8.42 15.76
C MET A 3 9.47 9.61 15.22
N GLN A 4 10.49 9.34 14.40
CA GLN A 4 11.34 10.36 13.77
C GLN A 4 10.93 10.64 12.31
N ALA A 5 10.07 9.80 11.72
CA ALA A 5 9.52 10.06 10.40
C ALA A 5 8.70 11.35 10.45
N ARG A 6 8.93 12.24 9.47
CA ARG A 6 8.24 13.53 9.38
C ARG A 6 7.11 13.48 8.37
N ASN A 7 7.47 13.22 7.11
CA ASN A 7 6.53 13.33 5.98
C ASN A 7 6.11 11.96 5.45
N TYR A 8 7.07 11.04 5.34
CA TYR A 8 6.85 9.70 4.78
C TYR A 8 7.48 8.65 5.66
N LEU A 9 6.81 7.51 5.78
CA LEU A 9 7.35 6.28 6.35
C LEU A 9 7.22 5.19 5.30
N PHE A 10 8.35 4.74 4.77
CA PHE A 10 8.39 3.59 3.88
C PHE A 10 8.50 2.32 4.71
N THR A 11 7.76 1.29 4.32
CA THR A 11 7.77 -0.03 5.00
C THR A 11 8.05 -1.09 3.95
N ASP A 12 9.15 -1.82 4.13
CA ASP A 12 9.55 -2.94 3.28
C ASP A 12 9.64 -4.19 4.17
N THR A 13 8.79 -5.21 4.04
CA THR A 13 7.53 -5.32 3.27
C THR A 13 6.33 -5.08 4.23
N ASN A 14 5.23 -5.84 4.09
CA ASN A 14 4.12 -5.85 5.04
C ASN A 14 3.56 -7.28 5.22
N ALA A 15 2.55 -7.42 6.10
CA ALA A 15 1.99 -8.72 6.47
C ALA A 15 1.26 -9.45 5.32
N LEU A 16 0.84 -8.77 4.25
CA LEU A 16 0.26 -9.43 3.07
C LEU A 16 1.31 -10.33 2.41
N THR A 17 2.53 -9.80 2.21
CA THR A 17 3.64 -10.54 1.64
C THR A 17 4.04 -11.70 2.54
N THR A 18 4.17 -11.47 3.85
CA THR A 18 4.46 -12.54 4.82
C THR A 18 3.41 -13.65 4.79
N ARG A 19 2.13 -13.29 4.68
CA ARG A 19 1.03 -14.26 4.55
C ARG A 19 1.18 -15.11 3.30
N ILE A 20 1.49 -14.51 2.15
CA ILE A 20 1.72 -15.26 0.89
C ILE A 20 2.88 -16.25 1.04
N PHE A 21 3.98 -15.83 1.64
CA PHE A 21 5.10 -16.73 1.94
C PHE A 21 4.73 -17.86 2.91
N ALA A 22 3.90 -17.59 3.92
CA ALA A 22 3.43 -18.62 4.83
C ALA A 22 2.63 -19.71 4.09
N TYR A 23 1.74 -19.33 3.16
CA TYR A 23 1.06 -20.31 2.30
C TYR A 23 2.03 -21.03 1.37
N HIS A 24 2.99 -20.33 0.77
CA HIS A 24 3.95 -20.94 -0.15
C HIS A 24 4.82 -22.01 0.54
N TYR A 25 5.35 -21.73 1.73
CA TYR A 25 6.26 -22.65 2.43
C TYR A 25 5.57 -23.63 3.38
N HIS A 26 4.40 -23.28 3.91
CA HIS A 26 3.75 -24.05 4.98
C HIS A 26 2.29 -24.44 4.67
N GLY A 27 1.75 -24.02 3.52
CA GLY A 27 0.37 -24.31 3.11
C GLY A 27 -0.70 -23.62 3.96
N SER A 28 -0.32 -22.80 4.94
CA SER A 28 -1.25 -22.11 5.85
C SER A 28 -0.60 -20.89 6.50
N ALA A 29 -1.44 -19.98 6.99
CA ALA A 29 -1.03 -18.87 7.84
C ALA A 29 -1.72 -18.98 9.20
N VAL A 30 -1.01 -18.67 10.29
CA VAL A 30 -1.59 -18.62 11.63
C VAL A 30 -2.61 -17.48 11.75
N ALA A 31 -3.60 -17.64 12.63
CA ALA A 31 -4.72 -16.70 12.76
C ALA A 31 -4.27 -15.24 12.98
N ASP A 32 -3.24 -15.03 13.80
CA ASP A 32 -2.72 -13.68 14.08
C ASP A 32 -2.14 -13.02 12.82
N LEU A 33 -1.47 -13.80 11.95
CA LEU A 33 -0.96 -13.29 10.67
C LEU A 33 -2.09 -12.91 9.72
N GLU A 34 -3.16 -13.72 9.65
CA GLU A 34 -4.34 -13.39 8.87
C GLU A 34 -5.01 -12.09 9.35
N GLN A 35 -5.09 -11.89 10.67
CA GLN A 35 -5.64 -10.64 11.23
C GLN A 35 -4.79 -9.42 10.85
N ILE A 36 -3.47 -9.50 10.97
CA ILE A 36 -2.57 -8.38 10.62
C ILE A 36 -2.59 -8.13 9.10
N ALA A 37 -2.65 -9.17 8.28
CA ALA A 37 -2.80 -9.06 6.83
C ALA A 37 -4.13 -8.39 6.45
N ASN A 38 -5.24 -8.75 7.10
CA ASN A 38 -6.52 -8.07 6.90
C ASN A 38 -6.48 -6.60 7.30
N ALA A 39 -5.79 -6.26 8.39
CA ALA A 39 -5.63 -4.87 8.82
C ALA A 39 -4.85 -4.01 7.80
N CYS A 40 -4.04 -4.62 6.92
CA CYS A 40 -3.28 -3.89 5.91
C CYS A 40 -4.19 -3.12 4.94
N ILE A 41 -5.42 -3.58 4.69
CA ILE A 41 -6.39 -2.96 3.77
C ILE A 41 -6.52 -1.43 3.98
N SER A 42 -6.50 -0.97 5.23
CA SER A 42 -6.61 0.46 5.57
C SER A 42 -5.37 1.02 6.28
N ARG A 43 -4.29 0.23 6.41
CA ARG A 43 -3.09 0.56 7.20
C ARG A 43 -2.16 1.55 6.49
N TYR A 44 -2.09 1.47 5.18
CA TYR A 44 -1.14 2.22 4.35
C TYR A 44 -1.89 3.09 3.34
N ASP A 45 -1.35 4.28 3.08
CA ASP A 45 -1.95 5.24 2.15
C ASP A 45 -1.64 4.91 0.68
N LEU A 46 -0.46 4.34 0.43
CA LEU A 46 0.03 4.00 -0.90
C LEU A 46 0.71 2.64 -0.87
N TYR A 47 0.47 1.84 -1.92
CA TYR A 47 1.15 0.59 -2.19
C TYR A 47 1.91 0.71 -3.50
N PHE A 48 3.22 0.43 -3.46
CA PHE A 48 4.05 0.33 -4.64
C PHE A 48 4.43 -1.13 -4.86
N LEU A 49 4.08 -1.68 -6.02
CA LEU A 49 4.43 -3.04 -6.42
C LEU A 49 5.57 -2.96 -7.44
N CYS A 50 6.73 -3.47 -7.09
CA CYS A 50 7.83 -3.55 -8.04
C CYS A 50 7.57 -4.65 -9.07
N ASP A 51 7.54 -4.31 -10.36
CA ASP A 51 7.41 -5.32 -11.42
C ASP A 51 8.67 -6.18 -11.57
N THR A 52 8.55 -7.21 -12.40
CA THR A 52 9.53 -8.26 -12.62
C THR A 52 10.61 -7.95 -13.67
N ASP A 53 10.67 -6.74 -14.18
CA ASP A 53 11.61 -6.34 -15.25
C ASP A 53 13.05 -6.09 -14.78
N ILE A 54 13.30 -5.97 -13.46
CA ILE A 54 14.66 -6.03 -12.92
C ILE A 54 15.15 -7.50 -12.98
N PRO A 55 16.33 -7.78 -13.59
CA PRO A 55 16.91 -9.11 -13.61
C PRO A 55 17.10 -9.67 -12.20
N TYR A 56 16.80 -10.96 -12.04
CA TYR A 56 17.06 -11.65 -10.79
C TYR A 56 18.56 -11.88 -10.61
N GLU A 57 19.12 -11.39 -9.51
CA GLU A 57 20.48 -11.72 -9.11
C GLU A 57 20.44 -12.97 -8.23
N ASP A 58 21.10 -14.03 -8.66
CA ASP A 58 21.17 -15.27 -7.89
C ASP A 58 22.20 -15.11 -6.76
N SER A 59 21.77 -15.36 -5.53
CA SER A 59 22.62 -15.25 -4.34
C SER A 59 22.24 -16.35 -3.34
N PRO A 60 23.18 -16.81 -2.47
CA PRO A 60 22.91 -17.94 -1.57
C PRO A 60 21.73 -17.73 -0.60
N ASP A 61 21.38 -16.49 -0.31
CA ASP A 61 20.26 -16.07 0.53
C ASP A 61 18.92 -15.97 -0.22
N ARG A 62 18.90 -16.29 -1.52
CA ARG A 62 17.74 -16.15 -2.40
C ARG A 62 17.21 -17.51 -2.85
N SER A 63 15.88 -17.63 -2.91
CA SER A 63 15.17 -18.90 -3.16
C SER A 63 15.07 -19.29 -4.65
N GLY A 64 15.81 -18.63 -5.54
CA GLY A 64 15.80 -18.87 -6.98
C GLY A 64 14.72 -18.12 -7.78
N ASN A 65 14.92 -18.06 -9.09
CA ASN A 65 14.08 -17.30 -10.04
C ASN A 65 12.74 -17.99 -10.38
N ALA A 66 12.66 -19.32 -10.24
CA ALA A 66 11.53 -20.13 -10.72
C ALA A 66 10.15 -19.75 -10.11
N ASN A 67 10.14 -19.15 -8.92
CA ASN A 67 8.89 -18.84 -8.20
C ASN A 67 8.50 -17.35 -8.27
N ARG A 68 9.29 -16.49 -8.94
CA ARG A 68 9.07 -15.04 -8.90
C ARG A 68 7.78 -14.62 -9.59
N HIS A 69 7.52 -15.12 -10.79
CA HIS A 69 6.32 -14.76 -11.54
C HIS A 69 5.04 -15.28 -10.88
N GLU A 70 5.09 -16.50 -10.35
CA GLU A 70 3.96 -17.06 -9.60
C GLU A 70 3.68 -16.23 -8.34
N MET A 71 4.71 -15.92 -7.55
CA MET A 71 4.53 -15.13 -6.34
C MET A 71 4.08 -13.70 -6.64
N GLN A 72 4.58 -13.10 -7.72
CA GLN A 72 4.09 -11.80 -8.21
C GLN A 72 2.60 -11.86 -8.52
N GLN A 73 2.15 -12.89 -9.23
CA GLN A 73 0.74 -13.06 -9.56
C GLN A 73 -0.10 -13.26 -8.31
N GLN A 74 0.36 -14.06 -7.34
CA GLN A 74 -0.33 -14.24 -6.07
C GLN A 74 -0.46 -12.93 -5.26
N ILE A 75 0.57 -12.07 -5.29
CA ILE A 75 0.52 -10.73 -4.68
C ILE A 75 -0.52 -9.86 -5.38
N ILE A 76 -0.51 -9.81 -6.71
CA ILE A 76 -1.47 -9.04 -7.52
C ILE A 76 -2.90 -9.50 -7.24
N ASP A 77 -3.13 -10.81 -7.23
CA ASP A 77 -4.45 -11.40 -6.97
C ASP A 77 -4.95 -11.08 -5.57
N ASP A 78 -4.07 -11.08 -4.56
CA ASP A 78 -4.44 -10.74 -3.19
C ASP A 78 -4.76 -9.24 -3.04
N LEU A 79 -3.99 -8.35 -3.65
CA LEU A 79 -4.28 -6.92 -3.70
C LEU A 79 -5.62 -6.66 -4.38
N HIS A 80 -5.90 -7.31 -5.52
CA HIS A 80 -7.18 -7.22 -6.21
C HIS A 80 -8.35 -7.73 -5.37
N ARG A 81 -8.22 -8.93 -4.79
CA ARG A 81 -9.25 -9.54 -3.94
C ARG A 81 -9.62 -8.65 -2.76
N ARG A 82 -8.62 -7.99 -2.16
CA ARG A 82 -8.76 -7.09 -1.02
C ARG A 82 -9.13 -5.66 -1.41
N LYS A 83 -9.21 -5.36 -2.72
CA LYS A 83 -9.48 -4.04 -3.28
C LYS A 83 -8.48 -2.98 -2.80
N ILE A 84 -7.23 -3.38 -2.63
CA ILE A 84 -6.15 -2.48 -2.24
C ILE A 84 -5.61 -1.82 -3.52
N PRO A 85 -5.69 -0.49 -3.66
CA PRO A 85 -5.11 0.21 -4.79
C PRO A 85 -3.58 0.17 -4.68
N TYR A 86 -2.92 -0.11 -5.79
CA TYR A 86 -1.46 -0.15 -5.87
C TYR A 86 -0.97 0.44 -7.19
N ILE A 87 0.30 0.82 -7.20
CA ILE A 87 0.99 1.40 -8.35
C ILE A 87 2.13 0.47 -8.72
N ILE A 88 2.12 -0.02 -9.96
CA ILE A 88 3.20 -0.86 -10.47
C ILE A 88 4.38 0.04 -10.85
N LEU A 89 5.57 -0.30 -10.37
CA LEU A 89 6.81 0.36 -10.70
C LEU A 89 7.60 -0.47 -11.71
N HIS A 90 8.10 0.18 -12.76
CA HIS A 90 8.87 -0.45 -13.84
C HIS A 90 10.23 0.23 -14.05
N GLY A 91 11.13 -0.42 -14.78
CA GLY A 91 12.42 0.08 -15.20
C GLY A 91 13.53 -0.11 -14.16
N SER A 92 14.62 0.61 -14.39
CA SER A 92 15.77 0.72 -13.50
C SER A 92 15.41 1.30 -12.13
N LEU A 93 16.33 1.18 -11.17
CA LEU A 93 16.16 1.76 -9.84
C LEU A 93 15.88 3.28 -9.89
N ASP A 94 16.55 4.01 -10.78
CA ASP A 94 16.36 5.46 -10.93
C ASP A 94 14.98 5.80 -11.49
N GLU A 95 14.51 5.05 -12.48
CA GLU A 95 13.16 5.22 -13.05
C GLU A 95 12.07 4.94 -12.02
N ARG A 96 12.23 3.90 -11.19
CA ARG A 96 11.30 3.56 -10.11
C ARG A 96 11.28 4.64 -9.03
N LYS A 97 12.45 5.14 -8.62
CA LYS A 97 12.55 6.28 -7.68
C LYS A 97 11.83 7.51 -8.24
N ASN A 98 11.98 7.79 -9.54
CA ASN A 98 11.32 8.92 -10.18
C ASN A 98 9.78 8.76 -10.18
N GLN A 99 9.27 7.57 -10.50
CA GLN A 99 7.84 7.25 -10.41
C GLN A 99 7.30 7.45 -8.99
N VAL A 100 7.98 6.92 -7.96
CA VAL A 100 7.59 7.12 -6.56
C VAL A 100 7.58 8.60 -6.20
N ARG A 101 8.62 9.37 -6.58
CA ARG A 101 8.67 10.81 -6.32
C ARG A 101 7.50 11.56 -6.96
N GLN A 102 7.15 11.25 -8.21
CA GLN A 102 6.01 11.88 -8.90
C GLN A 102 4.69 11.63 -8.18
N VAL A 103 4.46 10.38 -7.74
CA VAL A 103 3.28 10.02 -6.96
C VAL A 103 3.25 10.77 -5.65
N LEU A 104 4.35 10.77 -4.88
CA LEU A 104 4.40 11.44 -3.58
C LEU A 104 4.22 12.97 -3.68
N CYS A 105 4.73 13.61 -4.73
CA CYS A 105 4.55 15.05 -4.94
C CYS A 105 3.10 15.44 -5.28
N SER A 106 2.30 14.52 -5.82
CA SER A 106 0.90 14.75 -6.22
C SER A 106 -0.10 14.12 -5.26
N PHE A 107 0.35 13.26 -4.34
CA PHE A 107 -0.51 12.54 -3.44
C PHE A 107 -1.08 13.45 -2.34
N ASN A 108 -2.38 13.68 -2.40
CA ASN A 108 -3.14 14.28 -1.31
C ASN A 108 -4.26 13.32 -0.89
N LYS A 109 -4.09 12.70 0.28
CA LYS A 109 -5.05 11.74 0.85
C LYS A 109 -6.45 12.33 1.02
N TYR A 110 -6.56 13.63 1.27
CA TYR A 110 -7.80 14.32 1.62
C TYR A 110 -8.26 15.31 0.54
N ALA A 111 -7.75 15.20 -0.70
CA ALA A 111 -8.14 16.08 -1.80
C ALA A 111 -9.67 16.17 -2.01
N ALA A 112 -10.40 15.08 -1.77
CA ALA A 112 -11.86 15.07 -1.86
C ALA A 112 -12.56 15.89 -0.78
N LEU A 113 -11.94 16.08 0.40
CA LEU A 113 -12.48 16.88 1.50
C LEU A 113 -12.21 18.37 1.30
N GLU A 114 -11.06 18.73 0.71
CA GLU A 114 -10.71 20.13 0.40
C GLU A 114 -11.64 20.77 -0.64
N ASN A 115 -12.23 19.96 -1.52
CA ASN A 115 -13.22 20.44 -2.50
C ASN A 115 -14.64 20.57 -1.90
N ALA A 116 -14.88 20.06 -0.69
CA ALA A 116 -16.20 20.06 -0.05
C ALA A 116 -16.52 21.37 0.71
N ASP A 117 -15.51 22.18 1.04
CA ASP A 117 -15.68 23.52 1.66
C ASP A 117 -16.30 24.57 0.69
N ALA A 118 -16.54 24.20 -0.58
CA ALA A 118 -17.28 25.01 -1.55
C ALA A 118 -18.81 24.92 -1.40
N PHE A 119 -19.34 24.06 -0.51
CA PHE A 119 -20.75 24.08 -0.13
C PHE A 119 -20.96 25.11 1.00
N PRO A 120 -21.75 26.17 0.79
CA PRO A 120 -22.03 27.11 1.87
C PRO A 120 -22.79 26.38 2.97
N LEU A 121 -22.14 26.21 4.13
CA LEU A 121 -22.81 25.86 5.37
C LEU A 121 -23.84 26.96 5.65
N ASN A 122 -25.10 26.67 5.36
CA ASN A 122 -26.22 27.53 5.65
C ASN A 122 -26.39 27.60 7.17
N ARG A 123 -25.67 28.52 7.82
CA ARG A 123 -25.85 28.84 9.25
C ARG A 123 -27.11 29.69 9.40
N ASN A 124 -28.27 29.05 9.26
CA ASN A 124 -29.52 29.58 9.81
C ASN A 124 -29.89 28.72 11.02
N ILE A 125 -29.32 29.06 12.18
CA ILE A 125 -29.98 28.76 13.45
C ILE A 125 -30.71 30.05 13.80
N SER A 126 -32.01 30.04 13.53
CA SER A 126 -32.95 31.10 13.90
C SER A 126 -32.92 31.35 15.40
N GLN A 127 -32.85 32.63 15.76
CA GLN A 127 -33.27 33.17 17.04
C GLN A 127 -34.72 32.76 17.35
N GLY A 128 -35.02 32.55 18.64
CA GLY A 128 -36.35 32.34 19.21
C GLY A 128 -36.40 31.04 20.04
N ALA A 129 -36.76 31.01 21.32
CA ALA A 129 -37.67 31.89 22.03
C ALA A 129 -37.26 32.07 23.51
N GLU A 130 -37.31 33.33 23.95
CA GLU A 130 -37.70 33.66 25.32
C GLU A 130 -39.15 33.23 25.54
N THR A 131 -39.41 32.46 26.59
CA THR A 131 -40.41 32.68 27.67
C THR A 131 -40.24 31.59 28.71
#